data_AF-A0A7C4RIA1-F1
#
_entry.id   AF-A0A7C4RIA1-F1
#
_cell.length_a   1.000
_cell.length_b   1.000
_cell.length_c   1.000
_cell.angle_alpha   90.00
_cell.angle_beta   90.00
_cell.angle_gamma   90.00
#
_symmetry.space_group_name_H-M   'P 1'
#
loop_
_entity.id
_entity.type
_entity.pdbx_description
1 polymer ?
#
loop_
_entity_poly.entity_id
_entity_poly.type
_entity_poly.pdbx_seq_one_letter_code
_entity_poly.pdbx_strand_id
1 'polypeptide(L)'
;MERSLECKALLEILGGNPNCHNTCSAIHTPSYKDCSTLKGCLISHVALTLIEMQRIAPYFNKSLHRVFTVGKIGRGVKQIEDDFWNILLSVSFLHDVGKLTDQYVGHTYPSEICDLYEKLMDRRTTTEKRVRHHQVSAVITRKTLRKVLLDDDVALKMAYAVLFHHEAMDWKAVDCSVLLSSYLQVVLPPSQVSYTIAHDRLFLFEQNLRKILNQMQTKNIITQLQYSFLVKTFDSAISELKDNQEATLRMDIELDVGKVKEPKYIMPALALYRFIYLADNRAASARSEYWFKIIQQVNWSELEKVAQQIQSHLIRRYYYIGLSAIPEEFLRRF
;
A
#
# COMPACT_ATOMS: atom_id res chain seq x y z
N MET A 1 -22.72 14.32 3.64
CA MET A 1 -21.54 13.54 4.10
C MET A 1 -20.30 14.41 3.99
N GLU A 2 -19.52 14.49 5.05
CA GLU A 2 -18.26 15.25 5.05
C GLU A 2 -17.20 14.52 4.21
N ARG A 3 -16.42 15.27 3.41
CA ARG A 3 -15.40 14.73 2.51
C ARG A 3 -14.22 14.19 3.31
N SER A 4 -13.67 13.04 2.92
CA SER A 4 -12.41 12.58 3.50
C SER A 4 -11.28 13.55 3.16
N LEU A 5 -10.30 13.66 4.08
CA LEU A 5 -9.16 14.57 3.91
C LEU A 5 -8.25 14.13 2.75
N GLU A 6 -8.15 12.82 2.48
CA GLU A 6 -7.47 12.27 1.30
C GLU A 6 -8.12 12.74 -0.01
N CYS A 7 -9.46 12.75 -0.10
CA CYS A 7 -10.17 13.28 -1.27
C CYS A 7 -9.89 14.78 -1.47
N LYS A 8 -9.84 15.56 -0.38
CA LYS A 8 -9.51 17.00 -0.45
C LYS A 8 -8.09 17.23 -0.95
N ALA A 9 -7.12 16.48 -0.43
CA ALA A 9 -5.73 16.57 -0.89
C ALA A 9 -5.59 16.21 -2.38
N LEU A 10 -6.25 15.14 -2.83
CA LEU A 10 -6.24 14.74 -4.23
C LEU A 10 -6.90 15.80 -5.15
N LEU A 11 -8.04 16.35 -4.74
CA LEU A 11 -8.75 17.42 -5.45
C LEU A 11 -7.84 18.62 -5.72
N GLU A 12 -7.06 19.03 -4.73
CA GLU A 12 -6.16 20.18 -4.87
C GLU A 12 -5.02 19.90 -5.85
N ILE A 13 -4.44 18.70 -5.84
CA ILE A 13 -3.37 18.32 -6.78
C ILE A 13 -3.94 18.19 -8.20
N LEU A 14 -5.09 17.53 -8.34
CA LEU A 14 -5.69 17.27 -9.63
C LEU A 14 -6.50 18.45 -10.17
N GLY A 15 -6.69 19.55 -9.45
CA GLY A 15 -7.38 20.77 -9.91
C GLY A 15 -8.62 20.50 -10.77
N GLY A 16 -9.76 20.28 -10.12
CA GLY A 16 -11.04 19.90 -10.75
C GLY A 16 -11.70 18.77 -9.96
N ASN A 17 -13.02 18.59 -10.05
CA ASN A 17 -13.74 17.67 -9.17
C ASN A 17 -13.37 16.19 -9.45
N PRO A 18 -12.49 15.51 -8.66
CA PRO A 18 -12.19 14.11 -8.93
C PRO A 18 -13.48 13.33 -8.69
N ASN A 19 -13.79 12.34 -9.52
CA ASN A 19 -15.09 11.65 -9.41
C ASN A 19 -15.31 10.97 -8.05
N CYS A 20 -14.24 10.69 -7.29
CA CYS A 20 -14.34 10.26 -5.90
C CYS A 20 -15.04 11.28 -4.97
N HIS A 21 -15.13 12.55 -5.37
CA HIS A 21 -15.65 13.64 -4.55
C HIS A 21 -17.15 13.60 -4.32
N ASN A 22 -17.92 13.09 -5.29
CA ASN A 22 -19.38 13.02 -5.19
C ASN A 22 -19.86 11.60 -4.88
N THR A 23 -19.06 10.57 -5.16
CA THR A 23 -19.49 9.16 -5.10
C THR A 23 -18.61 8.24 -4.26
N CYS A 24 -17.38 8.62 -3.87
CA CYS A 24 -16.56 7.79 -2.97
C CYS A 24 -17.04 8.00 -1.53
N SER A 25 -17.86 7.08 -1.04
CA SER A 25 -18.13 6.98 0.40
C SER A 25 -17.02 6.16 1.07
N ALA A 26 -16.50 6.67 2.19
CA ALA A 26 -15.65 5.90 3.11
C ALA A 26 -16.33 4.59 3.56
N ILE A 27 -17.66 4.54 3.51
CA ILE A 27 -18.45 3.34 3.82
C ILE A 27 -18.18 2.23 2.81
N HIS A 28 -18.02 2.55 1.52
CA HIS A 28 -17.83 1.53 0.49
C HIS A 28 -16.34 1.18 0.33
N THR A 29 -15.45 2.18 0.26
CA THR A 29 -14.02 1.95 -0.04
C THR A 29 -13.09 2.64 0.97
N PRO A 30 -13.09 2.24 2.24
CA PRO A 30 -12.25 2.86 3.27
C PRO A 30 -10.76 2.60 3.02
N SER A 31 -9.92 3.62 3.20
CA SER A 31 -8.46 3.46 3.13
C SER A 31 -7.85 3.05 4.47
N TYR A 32 -8.53 3.32 5.59
CA TYR A 32 -8.07 2.91 6.92
C TYR A 32 -9.24 2.69 7.87
N LYS A 33 -8.93 2.08 9.00
CA LYS A 33 -9.84 1.96 10.14
C LYS A 33 -9.27 2.75 11.29
N ASP A 34 -10.13 3.51 11.92
CA ASP A 34 -9.88 4.06 13.24
C ASP A 34 -10.76 3.29 14.21
N CYS A 35 -10.14 2.38 14.96
CA CYS A 35 -10.84 1.42 15.80
C CYS A 35 -11.81 0.55 14.99
N SER A 36 -13.10 0.90 14.99
CA SER A 36 -14.17 0.26 14.22
C SER A 36 -14.82 1.16 13.17
N THR A 37 -14.40 2.41 13.10
CA THR A 37 -14.95 3.37 12.15
C THR A 37 -14.17 3.29 10.84
N LEU A 38 -14.90 3.02 9.77
CA LEU A 38 -14.37 3.06 8.41
C LEU A 38 -14.11 4.51 8.01
N LYS A 39 -12.86 4.85 7.70
CA LYS A 39 -12.44 6.22 7.38
C LYS A 39 -11.59 6.26 6.10
N GLY A 40 -11.46 7.47 5.57
CA GLY A 40 -10.69 7.76 4.36
C GLY A 40 -11.36 7.28 3.06
N CYS A 41 -10.66 7.39 1.93
CA CYS A 41 -11.10 6.90 0.62
C CYS A 41 -9.93 6.18 -0.05
N LEU A 42 -10.02 4.86 -0.18
CA LEU A 42 -8.99 3.98 -0.75
C LEU A 42 -8.59 4.44 -2.16
N ILE A 43 -9.56 4.87 -2.95
CA ILE A 43 -9.34 5.37 -4.31
C ILE A 43 -8.40 6.59 -4.30
N SER A 44 -8.66 7.55 -3.40
CA SER A 44 -7.81 8.72 -3.26
C SER A 44 -6.45 8.38 -2.68
N HIS A 45 -6.41 7.46 -1.72
CA HIS A 45 -5.17 6.97 -1.13
C HIS A 45 -4.23 6.33 -2.16
N VAL A 46 -4.76 5.44 -3.02
CA VAL A 46 -4.01 4.80 -4.11
C VAL A 46 -3.53 5.85 -5.12
N ALA A 47 -4.37 6.81 -5.50
CA ALA A 47 -3.98 7.88 -6.43
C ALA A 47 -2.89 8.80 -5.85
N LEU A 48 -3.01 9.17 -4.58
CA LEU A 48 -1.98 9.92 -3.86
C LEU A 48 -0.67 9.11 -3.78
N THR A 49 -0.74 7.81 -3.53
CA THR A 49 0.43 6.93 -3.52
C THR A 49 1.14 6.95 -4.88
N LEU A 50 0.40 6.89 -5.99
CA LEU A 50 0.97 7.01 -7.33
C LEU A 50 1.62 8.38 -7.59
N ILE A 51 0.99 9.47 -7.14
CA ILE A 51 1.58 10.82 -7.21
C ILE A 51 2.89 10.88 -6.42
N GLU A 52 2.92 10.30 -5.22
CA GLU A 52 4.15 10.24 -4.41
C GLU A 52 5.23 9.41 -5.07
N MET A 53 4.88 8.27 -5.67
CA MET A 53 5.82 7.48 -6.45
C MET A 53 6.46 8.31 -7.58
N GLN A 54 5.66 9.04 -8.36
CA GLN A 54 6.17 9.91 -9.41
C GLN A 54 7.11 11.00 -8.88
N ARG A 55 6.78 11.59 -7.72
CA ARG A 55 7.63 12.61 -7.08
C ARG A 55 8.99 12.06 -6.65
N ILE A 56 9.05 10.82 -6.19
CA ILE A 56 10.30 10.21 -5.73
C ILE A 56 11.09 9.50 -6.84
N ALA A 57 10.49 9.32 -8.02
CA ALA A 57 11.09 8.62 -9.15
C ALA A 57 12.52 9.08 -9.51
N PRO A 58 12.81 10.40 -9.60
CA PRO A 58 14.14 10.88 -9.99
C PRO A 58 15.27 10.43 -9.05
N TYR A 59 14.95 10.18 -7.77
CA TYR A 59 15.93 9.85 -6.75
C TYR A 59 16.22 8.35 -6.65
N PHE A 60 15.23 7.52 -7.01
CA PHE A 60 15.29 6.08 -6.69
C PHE A 60 15.25 5.16 -7.90
N ASN A 61 14.78 5.61 -9.06
CA ASN A 61 14.61 4.75 -10.23
C ASN A 61 15.90 3.99 -10.59
N LYS A 62 17.04 4.70 -10.67
CA LYS A 62 18.34 4.09 -11.01
C LYS A 62 18.82 3.08 -9.97
N SER A 63 18.67 3.39 -8.68
CA SER A 63 19.10 2.52 -7.58
C SER A 63 18.26 1.25 -7.52
N LEU A 64 16.94 1.39 -7.66
CA LEU A 64 16.02 0.26 -7.71
C LEU A 64 16.25 -0.62 -8.93
N HIS A 65 16.41 -0.01 -10.10
CA HIS A 65 16.68 -0.75 -11.33
C HIS A 65 17.90 -1.67 -11.16
N ARG A 66 18.99 -1.16 -10.59
CA ARG A 66 20.19 -1.97 -10.29
C ARG A 66 19.88 -3.17 -9.40
N VAL A 67 19.14 -2.98 -8.31
CA VAL A 67 18.80 -4.10 -7.39
C VAL A 67 18.02 -5.21 -8.12
N PHE A 68 17.18 -4.86 -9.09
CA PHE A 68 16.37 -5.83 -9.83
C PHE A 68 17.07 -6.43 -11.06
N THR A 69 18.14 -5.81 -11.57
CA THR A 69 18.87 -6.28 -12.76
C THR A 69 20.23 -6.93 -12.45
N VAL A 70 20.77 -6.76 -11.23
CA VAL A 70 22.01 -7.42 -10.81
C VAL A 70 21.90 -8.94 -11.01
N GLY A 71 22.76 -9.49 -11.86
CA GLY A 71 22.88 -10.92 -12.13
C GLY A 71 21.93 -11.49 -13.19
N LYS A 72 21.08 -10.69 -13.84
CA LYS A 72 20.23 -11.17 -14.94
C LYS A 72 20.91 -10.96 -16.31
N ILE A 73 21.39 -12.05 -16.92
CA ILE A 73 21.83 -12.11 -18.32
C ILE A 73 20.80 -12.94 -19.10
N GLY A 74 19.92 -12.32 -19.90
CA GLY A 74 18.93 -13.04 -20.72
C GLY A 74 17.97 -12.15 -21.51
N ARG A 75 17.33 -12.69 -22.57
CA ARG A 75 16.46 -11.92 -23.50
C ARG A 75 15.18 -11.35 -22.86
N GLY A 76 14.70 -11.91 -21.75
CA GLY A 76 13.57 -11.35 -20.98
C GLY A 76 13.89 -10.10 -20.15
N VAL A 77 15.19 -9.75 -20.03
CA VAL A 77 15.65 -8.62 -19.20
C VAL A 77 15.27 -7.29 -19.84
N LYS A 78 15.36 -7.16 -21.17
CA LYS A 78 15.18 -5.87 -21.85
C LYS A 78 13.78 -5.28 -21.68
N GLN A 79 12.73 -6.10 -21.77
CA GLN A 79 11.36 -5.63 -21.55
C GLN A 79 11.15 -5.17 -20.11
N ILE A 80 11.75 -5.88 -19.13
CA ILE A 80 11.68 -5.49 -17.72
C ILE A 80 12.44 -4.18 -17.47
N GLU A 81 13.56 -3.95 -18.16
CA GLU A 81 14.33 -2.70 -18.04
C GLU A 81 13.54 -1.51 -18.59
N ASP A 82 12.94 -1.65 -19.77
CA ASP A 82 12.16 -0.59 -20.42
C ASP A 82 10.87 -0.26 -19.62
N ASP A 83 10.24 -1.29 -19.02
CA ASP A 83 9.00 -1.15 -18.24
C ASP A 83 9.22 -1.06 -16.73
N PHE A 84 10.46 -1.00 -16.24
CA PHE A 84 10.75 -1.19 -14.80
C PHE A 84 9.94 -0.26 -13.90
N TRP A 85 9.90 1.02 -14.24
CA TRP A 85 9.15 2.00 -13.45
C TRP A 85 7.63 1.78 -13.55
N ASN A 86 7.12 1.33 -14.70
CA ASN A 86 5.72 0.97 -14.88
C ASN A 86 5.34 -0.18 -13.95
N ILE A 87 6.23 -1.16 -13.78
CA ILE A 87 6.06 -2.25 -12.83
C ILE A 87 5.98 -1.72 -11.41
N LEU A 88 6.89 -0.83 -11.00
CA LEU A 88 6.88 -0.26 -9.64
C LEU A 88 5.62 0.55 -9.33
N LEU A 89 5.12 1.31 -10.32
CA LEU A 89 3.84 1.99 -10.21
C LEU A 89 2.70 0.99 -10.05
N SER A 90 2.68 -0.09 -10.83
CA SER A 90 1.70 -1.18 -10.71
C SER A 90 1.72 -1.85 -9.33
N VAL A 91 2.90 -2.10 -8.75
CA VAL A 91 2.99 -2.66 -7.39
C VAL A 91 2.42 -1.70 -6.35
N SER A 92 2.78 -0.42 -6.45
CA SER A 92 2.28 0.64 -5.55
C SER A 92 0.79 0.88 -5.74
N PHE A 93 0.26 0.64 -6.94
CA PHE A 93 -1.16 0.72 -7.23
C PHE A 93 -1.97 -0.42 -6.60
N LEU A 94 -1.38 -1.61 -6.50
CA LEU A 94 -2.04 -2.82 -5.99
C LEU A 94 -1.81 -3.10 -4.50
N HIS A 95 -0.85 -2.42 -3.84
CA HIS A 95 -0.41 -2.76 -2.49
C HIS A 95 -1.54 -2.88 -1.46
N ASP A 96 -2.60 -2.11 -1.65
CA ASP A 96 -3.71 -1.97 -0.73
C ASP A 96 -5.03 -2.56 -1.26
N VAL A 97 -5.00 -3.29 -2.38
CA VAL A 97 -6.21 -3.79 -3.05
C VAL A 97 -7.00 -4.79 -2.20
N GLY A 98 -6.33 -5.50 -1.27
CA GLY A 98 -6.98 -6.36 -0.28
C GLY A 98 -7.94 -5.61 0.66
N LYS A 99 -7.88 -4.28 0.74
CA LYS A 99 -8.85 -3.46 1.50
C LYS A 99 -10.25 -3.44 0.87
N LEU A 100 -10.38 -3.92 -0.37
CA LEU A 100 -11.68 -4.13 -1.01
C LEU A 100 -12.44 -5.34 -0.49
N THR A 101 -11.81 -6.23 0.28
CA THR A 101 -12.45 -7.44 0.79
C THR A 101 -13.46 -7.13 1.91
N ASP A 102 -14.51 -7.93 2.02
CA ASP A 102 -15.45 -7.84 3.14
C ASP A 102 -14.79 -8.17 4.48
N GLN A 103 -13.73 -8.97 4.47
CA GLN A 103 -12.90 -9.26 5.64
C GLN A 103 -12.17 -7.99 6.09
N TYR A 104 -11.74 -7.15 5.16
CA TYR A 104 -11.27 -5.84 5.54
C TYR A 104 -12.43 -4.95 5.98
N VAL A 105 -13.56 -4.85 5.28
CA VAL A 105 -14.61 -3.86 5.61
C VAL A 105 -15.45 -4.24 6.84
N GLY A 106 -15.98 -5.46 6.90
CA GLY A 106 -16.97 -5.93 7.88
C GLY A 106 -16.47 -6.19 9.30
N HIS A 107 -15.16 -6.17 9.55
CA HIS A 107 -14.64 -6.31 10.92
C HIS A 107 -14.72 -4.98 11.67
N THR A 108 -15.88 -4.66 12.27
CA THR A 108 -16.05 -3.52 13.16
C THR A 108 -16.09 -4.01 14.61
N TYR A 109 -15.23 -3.42 15.46
CA TYR A 109 -15.26 -3.70 16.90
C TYR A 109 -16.36 -2.86 17.59
N PRO A 110 -17.03 -3.38 18.63
CA PRO A 110 -17.81 -2.54 19.53
C PRO A 110 -16.93 -1.40 20.08
N SER A 111 -17.44 -0.17 20.10
CA SER A 111 -16.66 1.02 20.50
C SER A 111 -16.08 0.92 21.90
N GLU A 112 -16.81 0.28 22.82
CA GLU A 112 -16.41 0.04 24.23
C GLU A 112 -15.18 -0.86 24.37
N ILE A 113 -14.91 -1.67 23.34
CA ILE A 113 -13.81 -2.63 23.34
C ILE A 113 -12.53 -2.01 22.75
N CYS A 114 -12.60 -0.92 21.99
CA CYS A 114 -11.46 -0.44 21.20
C CYS A 114 -10.24 -0.03 22.05
N ASP A 115 -10.45 0.65 23.18
CA ASP A 115 -9.38 1.02 24.13
C ASP A 115 -8.75 -0.18 24.84
N LEU A 116 -9.52 -1.26 24.99
CA LEU A 116 -9.07 -2.51 25.61
C LEU A 116 -8.48 -3.47 24.55
N TYR A 117 -8.96 -3.45 23.31
CA TYR A 117 -8.54 -4.32 22.22
C TYR A 117 -7.18 -3.90 21.66
N GLU A 118 -6.87 -2.60 21.59
CA GLU A 118 -5.50 -2.16 21.30
C GLU A 118 -4.51 -2.60 22.39
N LYS A 119 -4.99 -2.73 23.65
CA LYS A 119 -4.21 -3.24 24.78
C LYS A 119 -4.16 -4.78 24.86
N LEU A 120 -5.16 -5.49 24.31
CA LEU A 120 -5.34 -6.95 24.45
C LEU A 120 -5.10 -7.75 23.17
N MET A 121 -5.01 -7.14 21.98
CA MET A 121 -4.58 -7.82 20.75
C MET A 121 -3.13 -8.33 20.79
N ASP A 122 -2.46 -8.11 21.92
CA ASP A 122 -1.20 -8.74 22.30
C ASP A 122 -1.38 -10.12 22.97
N ARG A 123 -2.53 -10.43 23.57
CA ARG A 123 -2.67 -11.62 24.44
C ARG A 123 -4.00 -12.33 24.24
N ARG A 124 -3.95 -13.32 23.34
CA ARG A 124 -4.77 -14.55 23.31
C ARG A 124 -6.18 -14.45 22.69
N THR A 125 -6.48 -15.49 21.92
CA THR A 125 -7.82 -16.06 21.66
C THR A 125 -8.84 -15.23 20.89
N THR A 126 -8.77 -15.26 19.56
CA THR A 126 -9.95 -15.61 18.76
C THR A 126 -9.54 -16.60 17.66
N THR A 127 -10.31 -17.67 17.53
CA THR A 127 -10.12 -18.80 16.61
C THR A 127 -10.40 -18.46 15.14
N GLU A 128 -10.78 -17.23 14.83
CA GLU A 128 -10.93 -16.75 13.46
C GLU A 128 -9.61 -16.19 12.96
N LYS A 129 -8.95 -16.92 12.04
CA LYS A 129 -7.76 -16.43 11.33
C LYS A 129 -8.13 -15.16 10.58
N ARG A 130 -7.84 -14.00 11.18
CA ARG A 130 -8.10 -12.69 10.57
C ARG A 130 -7.28 -12.55 9.29
N VAL A 131 -7.98 -12.40 8.17
CA VAL A 131 -7.36 -12.12 6.87
C VAL A 131 -6.81 -10.71 6.88
N ARG A 132 -5.49 -10.58 6.69
CA ARG A 132 -4.83 -9.28 6.59
C ARG A 132 -4.89 -8.80 5.14
N HIS A 133 -5.19 -7.51 4.91
CA HIS A 133 -5.35 -7.00 3.55
C HIS A 133 -4.06 -7.14 2.73
N HIS A 134 -2.89 -6.95 3.33
CA HIS A 134 -1.60 -7.09 2.64
C HIS A 134 -1.32 -8.52 2.16
N GLN A 135 -1.89 -9.55 2.79
CA GLN A 135 -1.78 -10.93 2.31
C GLN A 135 -2.58 -11.12 1.01
N VAL A 136 -3.83 -10.65 0.99
CA VAL A 136 -4.67 -10.68 -0.21
C VAL A 136 -4.02 -9.82 -1.31
N SER A 137 -3.58 -8.60 -0.98
CA SER A 137 -2.90 -7.73 -1.94
C SER A 137 -1.66 -8.37 -2.55
N ALA A 138 -0.84 -9.07 -1.75
CA ALA A 138 0.37 -9.74 -2.23
C ALA A 138 0.04 -10.85 -3.22
N VAL A 139 -0.93 -11.72 -2.89
CA VAL A 139 -1.35 -12.81 -3.79
C VAL A 139 -1.90 -12.28 -5.09
N ILE A 140 -2.81 -11.29 -5.02
CA ILE A 140 -3.37 -10.66 -6.21
C ILE A 140 -2.26 -10.00 -7.04
N THR A 141 -1.34 -9.29 -6.41
CA THR A 141 -0.18 -8.68 -7.09
C THR A 141 0.66 -9.72 -7.84
N ARG A 142 0.97 -10.87 -7.22
CA ARG A 142 1.71 -11.95 -7.89
C ARG A 142 0.95 -12.45 -9.13
N LYS A 143 -0.32 -12.82 -8.96
CA LYS A 143 -1.13 -13.40 -10.04
C LYS A 143 -1.30 -12.43 -11.20
N THR A 144 -1.59 -11.16 -10.90
CA THR A 144 -1.69 -10.07 -11.87
C THR A 144 -0.38 -9.86 -12.62
N LEU A 145 0.73 -9.64 -11.91
CA LEU A 145 2.00 -9.33 -12.57
C LEU A 145 2.56 -10.52 -13.34
N ARG A 146 2.31 -11.76 -12.89
CA ARG A 146 2.65 -12.96 -13.67
C ARG A 146 1.95 -12.96 -15.03
N LYS A 147 0.67 -12.57 -15.09
CA LYS A 147 -0.08 -12.44 -16.37
C LYS A 147 0.41 -11.27 -17.22
N VAL A 148 0.71 -10.13 -16.61
CA VAL A 148 1.08 -8.90 -17.32
C VAL A 148 2.51 -8.96 -17.87
N LEU A 149 3.45 -9.51 -17.08
CA LEU A 149 4.90 -9.53 -17.35
C LEU A 149 5.40 -10.84 -17.95
N LEU A 150 4.67 -11.94 -17.78
CA LEU A 150 5.13 -13.29 -18.13
C LEU A 150 6.44 -13.71 -17.40
N ASP A 151 6.73 -13.12 -16.24
CA ASP A 151 7.86 -13.46 -15.37
C ASP A 151 7.35 -13.64 -13.92
N ASP A 152 7.17 -14.90 -13.50
CA ASP A 152 6.72 -15.24 -12.14
C ASP A 152 7.76 -14.85 -11.08
N ASP A 153 9.04 -14.88 -11.44
CA ASP A 153 10.14 -14.59 -10.54
C ASP A 153 10.18 -13.11 -10.14
N VAL A 154 9.89 -12.22 -11.08
CA VAL A 154 9.70 -10.78 -10.81
C VAL A 154 8.39 -10.57 -10.07
N ALA A 155 7.29 -11.17 -10.52
CA ALA A 155 5.98 -11.04 -9.87
C ALA A 155 6.04 -11.45 -8.39
N LEU A 156 6.78 -12.50 -8.05
CA LEU A 156 6.98 -12.96 -6.68
C LEU A 156 7.77 -11.96 -5.82
N LYS A 157 8.87 -11.38 -6.35
CA LYS A 157 9.63 -10.32 -5.66
C LYS A 157 8.75 -9.12 -5.34
N MET A 158 7.91 -8.73 -6.30
CA MET A 158 6.97 -7.63 -6.14
C MET A 158 5.87 -7.94 -5.12
N ALA A 159 5.34 -9.16 -5.13
CA ALA A 159 4.36 -9.63 -4.16
C ALA A 159 4.91 -9.64 -2.73
N TYR A 160 6.17 -10.01 -2.52
CA TYR A 160 6.82 -9.88 -1.22
C TYR A 160 6.94 -8.43 -0.76
N ALA A 161 7.28 -7.50 -1.66
CA ALA A 161 7.31 -6.08 -1.31
C ALA A 161 5.92 -5.58 -0.84
N VAL A 162 4.85 -6.02 -1.51
CA VAL A 162 3.47 -5.78 -1.06
C VAL A 162 3.18 -6.48 0.25
N LEU A 163 3.63 -7.71 0.46
CA LEU A 163 3.40 -8.38 1.73
C LEU A 163 4.01 -7.61 2.91
N PHE A 164 5.19 -7.02 2.69
CA PHE A 164 5.96 -6.36 3.74
C PHE A 164 5.65 -4.88 3.95
N HIS A 165 4.70 -4.26 3.23
CA HIS A 165 4.46 -2.82 3.39
C HIS A 165 3.93 -2.41 4.78
N HIS A 166 3.56 -3.38 5.63
CA HIS A 166 3.20 -3.17 7.05
C HIS A 166 4.29 -3.58 8.06
N GLU A 167 5.53 -3.81 7.61
CA GLU A 167 6.65 -4.32 8.42
C GLU A 167 6.78 -3.69 9.81
N ALA A 168 6.72 -2.36 9.92
CA ALA A 168 6.84 -1.67 11.21
C ALA A 168 5.75 -2.08 12.23
N MET A 169 4.52 -2.31 11.76
CA MET A 169 3.41 -2.76 12.61
C MET A 169 3.55 -4.23 12.99
N ASP A 170 4.07 -5.04 12.07
CA ASP A 170 4.27 -6.47 12.28
C ASP A 170 5.44 -6.75 13.24
N TRP A 171 6.51 -5.96 13.20
CA TRP A 171 7.60 -6.04 14.18
C TRP A 171 7.11 -5.78 15.60
N LYS A 172 6.17 -4.83 15.76
CA LYS A 172 5.54 -4.60 17.05
C LYS A 172 4.79 -5.84 17.55
N ALA A 173 4.11 -6.56 16.65
CA ALA A 173 3.44 -7.81 17.02
C ALA A 173 4.43 -8.91 17.44
N VAL A 174 5.66 -8.91 16.91
CA VAL A 174 6.75 -9.79 17.39
C VAL A 174 7.20 -9.35 18.79
N ASP A 175 7.50 -8.06 18.97
CA ASP A 175 8.01 -7.52 20.24
C ASP A 175 7.06 -7.77 21.42
N CYS A 176 5.75 -7.66 21.18
CA CYS A 176 4.77 -7.88 22.24
C CYS A 176 4.47 -9.38 22.50
N SER A 177 4.83 -10.29 21.57
CA SER A 177 4.53 -11.72 21.68
C SER A 177 5.69 -12.56 22.19
N VAL A 178 5.45 -13.33 23.25
CA VAL A 178 6.42 -14.33 23.76
C VAL A 178 6.53 -15.59 22.90
N LEU A 179 5.64 -15.78 21.91
CA LEU A 179 5.55 -17.00 21.09
C LEU A 179 6.09 -16.81 19.67
N LEU A 180 6.22 -15.58 19.20
CA LEU A 180 6.71 -15.26 17.87
C LEU A 180 8.20 -14.96 17.96
N SER A 181 9.01 -15.73 17.22
CA SER A 181 10.46 -15.54 17.17
C SER A 181 10.94 -14.90 15.88
N SER A 182 10.03 -14.67 14.93
CA SER A 182 10.38 -14.09 13.62
C SER A 182 9.23 -13.30 13.01
N TYR A 183 9.57 -12.15 12.41
CA TYR A 183 8.68 -11.39 11.53
C TYR A 183 7.98 -12.26 10.48
N LEU A 184 8.69 -13.23 9.87
CA LEU A 184 8.10 -14.10 8.86
C LEU A 184 6.97 -14.97 9.40
N GLN A 185 6.99 -15.34 10.69
CA GLN A 185 5.88 -16.08 11.31
C GLN A 185 4.61 -15.22 11.44
N VAL A 186 4.76 -13.89 11.51
CA VAL A 186 3.66 -12.92 11.61
C VAL A 186 3.01 -12.67 10.25
N VAL A 187 3.83 -12.45 9.22
CA VAL A 187 3.32 -12.10 7.88
C VAL A 187 2.97 -13.32 7.03
N LEU A 188 3.64 -14.45 7.26
CA LEU A 188 3.45 -15.73 6.56
C LEU A 188 3.11 -16.85 7.55
N PRO A 189 2.07 -16.71 8.40
CA PRO A 189 1.58 -17.87 9.12
C PRO A 189 1.11 -18.91 8.09
N PRO A 190 1.15 -20.21 8.41
CA PRO A 190 0.45 -21.23 7.63
C PRO A 190 -1.05 -20.94 7.68
N SER A 191 -1.50 -20.07 6.79
CA SER A 191 -2.84 -19.54 6.73
C SER A 191 -3.48 -19.91 5.40
N GLN A 192 -4.71 -20.38 5.55
CA GLN A 192 -5.69 -20.41 4.50
C GLN A 192 -6.47 -19.11 4.62
N VAL A 193 -6.58 -18.40 3.52
CA VAL A 193 -7.29 -17.12 3.42
C VAL A 193 -8.41 -17.33 2.42
N SER A 194 -9.64 -17.00 2.80
CA SER A 194 -10.76 -16.85 1.87
C SER A 194 -11.34 -15.46 2.08
N TYR A 195 -11.82 -14.85 1.00
CA TYR A 195 -12.41 -13.53 1.05
C TYR A 195 -13.61 -13.39 0.12
N THR A 196 -14.46 -12.41 0.39
CA THR A 196 -15.56 -12.00 -0.49
C THR A 196 -15.44 -10.51 -0.78
N ILE A 197 -16.09 -10.05 -1.86
CA ILE A 197 -16.11 -8.63 -2.23
C ILE A 197 -17.53 -8.25 -2.65
N ALA A 198 -18.11 -7.28 -1.98
CA ALA A 198 -19.38 -6.68 -2.42
C ALA A 198 -19.28 -6.11 -3.85
N HIS A 199 -20.23 -6.47 -4.71
CA HIS A 199 -20.22 -6.11 -6.14
C HIS A 199 -20.21 -4.59 -6.36
N ASP A 200 -21.03 -3.86 -5.61
CA ASP A 200 -21.13 -2.40 -5.64
C ASP A 200 -19.80 -1.72 -5.29
N ARG A 201 -19.10 -2.24 -4.27
CA ARG A 201 -17.78 -1.75 -3.85
C ARG A 201 -16.77 -1.87 -4.98
N LEU A 202 -16.69 -3.05 -5.59
CA LEU A 202 -15.74 -3.31 -6.66
C LEU A 202 -16.04 -2.45 -7.89
N PHE A 203 -17.32 -2.32 -8.25
CA PHE A 203 -17.78 -1.48 -9.35
C PHE A 203 -17.45 0.01 -9.12
N LEU A 204 -17.75 0.53 -7.92
CA LEU A 204 -17.42 1.91 -7.55
C LEU A 204 -15.91 2.17 -7.57
N PHE A 205 -15.12 1.23 -7.06
CA PHE A 205 -13.66 1.30 -7.10
C PHE A 205 -13.16 1.36 -8.55
N GLU A 206 -13.64 0.45 -9.40
CA GLU A 206 -13.26 0.36 -10.81
C GLU A 206 -13.54 1.65 -11.58
N GLN A 207 -14.79 2.12 -11.54
CA GLN A 207 -15.18 3.30 -12.31
C GLN A 207 -14.41 4.55 -11.90
N ASN A 208 -14.32 4.80 -10.60
CA ASN A 208 -13.74 6.03 -10.08
C ASN A 208 -12.21 6.04 -10.23
N LEU A 209 -11.54 4.90 -10.03
CA LEU A 209 -10.10 4.83 -10.17
C LEU A 209 -9.66 4.99 -11.63
N ARG A 210 -10.38 4.42 -12.61
CA ARG A 210 -10.13 4.68 -14.04
C ARG A 210 -10.22 6.16 -14.38
N LYS A 211 -11.27 6.83 -13.90
CA LYS A 211 -11.47 8.27 -14.11
C LYS A 211 -10.31 9.09 -13.54
N ILE A 212 -9.79 8.71 -12.37
CA ILE A 212 -8.63 9.37 -11.76
C ILE A 212 -7.36 9.10 -12.55
N LEU A 213 -7.10 7.85 -12.98
CA LEU A 213 -5.95 7.55 -13.84
C LEU A 213 -5.97 8.37 -15.13
N ASN A 214 -7.13 8.52 -15.76
CA ASN A 214 -7.30 9.36 -16.94
C ASN A 214 -7.01 10.84 -16.64
N GLN A 215 -7.49 11.36 -15.51
CA GLN A 215 -7.18 12.73 -15.07
C GLN A 215 -5.67 12.92 -14.80
N MET A 216 -5.02 11.95 -14.15
CA MET A 216 -3.57 11.97 -13.91
C MET A 216 -2.78 12.01 -15.23
N GLN A 217 -3.21 11.23 -16.23
CA GLN A 217 -2.62 11.23 -17.56
C GLN A 217 -2.83 12.59 -18.26
N THR A 218 -4.05 13.13 -18.23
CA THR A 218 -4.37 14.43 -18.88
C THR A 218 -3.56 15.58 -18.26
N LYS A 219 -3.19 15.45 -16.99
CA LYS A 219 -2.34 16.41 -16.26
C LYS A 219 -0.84 16.13 -16.36
N ASN A 220 -0.43 15.16 -17.17
CA ASN A 220 0.95 14.73 -17.33
C ASN A 220 1.64 14.33 -16.01
N ILE A 221 0.86 13.88 -15.01
CA ILE A 221 1.41 13.29 -13.79
C ILE A 221 1.96 11.91 -14.08
N ILE A 222 1.30 11.18 -14.98
CA ILE A 222 1.76 9.93 -15.56
C ILE A 222 1.80 10.05 -17.08
N THR A 223 2.70 9.33 -17.74
CA THR A 223 2.79 9.30 -19.20
C THR A 223 1.67 8.45 -19.81
N GLN A 224 1.45 8.57 -21.13
CA GLN A 224 0.51 7.70 -21.84
C GLN A 224 0.88 6.21 -21.71
N LEU A 225 2.19 5.89 -21.75
CA LEU A 225 2.68 4.52 -21.59
C LEU A 225 2.35 4.00 -20.18
N GLN A 226 2.63 4.80 -19.15
CA GLN A 226 2.31 4.47 -17.76
C GLN A 226 0.80 4.26 -17.55
N TYR A 227 -0.03 5.15 -18.12
CA TYR A 227 -1.49 5.01 -18.09
C TYR A 227 -1.96 3.69 -18.69
N SER A 228 -1.53 3.37 -19.92
CA SER A 228 -1.91 2.12 -20.59
C SER A 228 -1.47 0.88 -19.80
N PHE A 229 -0.26 0.91 -19.22
CA PHE A 229 0.26 -0.19 -18.41
C PHE A 229 -0.51 -0.36 -17.10
N LEU A 230 -0.81 0.75 -16.40
CA LEU A 230 -1.60 0.75 -15.17
C LEU A 230 -3.03 0.26 -15.41
N VAL A 231 -3.68 0.68 -16.51
CA VAL A 231 -5.02 0.19 -16.88
C VAL A 231 -5.00 -1.31 -17.16
N LYS A 232 -4.05 -1.81 -17.95
CA LYS A 232 -3.89 -3.25 -18.20
C LYS A 232 -3.68 -4.03 -16.90
N THR A 233 -2.81 -3.52 -16.03
CA THR A 233 -2.56 -4.12 -14.71
C THR A 233 -3.83 -4.13 -13.87
N PHE A 234 -4.56 -3.01 -13.85
CA PHE A 234 -5.78 -2.87 -13.09
C PHE A 234 -6.85 -3.86 -13.53
N ASP A 235 -7.09 -3.98 -14.83
CA ASP A 235 -8.07 -4.90 -15.40
C ASP A 235 -7.75 -6.35 -14.99
N SER A 236 -6.47 -6.72 -15.08
CA SER A 236 -6.01 -8.03 -14.66
C SER A 236 -6.16 -8.23 -13.14
N ALA A 237 -5.92 -7.22 -12.31
CA ALA A 237 -6.11 -7.31 -10.86
C ALA A 237 -7.59 -7.46 -10.46
N ILE A 238 -8.48 -6.73 -11.13
CA ILE A 238 -9.93 -6.86 -10.92
C ILE A 238 -10.41 -8.26 -11.31
N SER A 239 -9.91 -8.82 -12.42
CA SER A 239 -10.18 -10.22 -12.78
C SER A 239 -9.69 -11.17 -11.70
N GLU A 240 -8.43 -11.05 -11.27
CA GLU A 240 -7.88 -11.93 -10.21
C GLU A 240 -8.69 -11.84 -8.91
N LEU A 241 -9.12 -10.64 -8.51
CA LEU A 241 -9.96 -10.49 -7.32
C LEU A 241 -11.27 -11.24 -7.44
N LYS A 242 -11.95 -11.14 -8.59
CA LYS A 242 -13.22 -11.81 -8.89
C LYS A 242 -13.06 -13.32 -9.00
N ASP A 243 -12.00 -13.77 -9.67
CA ASP A 243 -11.74 -15.19 -9.96
C ASP A 243 -11.34 -15.96 -8.69
N ASN A 244 -10.74 -15.28 -7.71
CA ASN A 244 -10.27 -15.89 -6.47
C ASN A 244 -11.15 -15.56 -5.25
N GLN A 245 -12.26 -14.82 -5.40
CA GLN A 245 -13.21 -14.65 -4.29
C GLN A 245 -13.82 -16.01 -3.91
N GLU A 246 -14.08 -16.22 -2.62
CA GLU A 246 -14.55 -17.46 -2.00
C GLU A 246 -13.56 -18.65 -2.07
N ALA A 247 -12.58 -18.62 -2.97
CA ALA A 247 -11.53 -19.61 -3.05
C ALA A 247 -10.66 -19.63 -1.79
N THR A 248 -10.20 -20.82 -1.40
CA THR A 248 -9.23 -20.96 -0.31
C THR A 248 -7.82 -20.75 -0.85
N LEU A 249 -7.24 -19.59 -0.56
CA LEU A 249 -5.87 -19.24 -0.88
C LEU A 249 -4.92 -19.76 0.18
N ARG A 250 -3.98 -20.61 -0.22
CA ARG A 250 -2.90 -21.11 0.63
C ARG A 250 -1.69 -20.20 0.51
N MET A 251 -1.45 -19.35 1.52
CA MET A 251 -0.39 -18.33 1.45
C MET A 251 1.00 -18.94 1.24
N ASP A 252 1.25 -20.11 1.82
CA ASP A 252 2.50 -20.85 1.68
C ASP A 252 2.80 -21.23 0.22
N ILE A 253 1.76 -21.58 -0.54
CA ILE A 253 1.84 -21.93 -1.97
C ILE A 253 1.79 -20.68 -2.84
N GLU A 254 0.79 -19.83 -2.62
CA GLU A 254 0.52 -18.63 -3.43
C GLU A 254 1.65 -17.60 -3.37
N LEU A 255 2.46 -17.62 -2.30
CA LEU A 255 3.64 -16.76 -2.15
C LEU A 255 4.94 -17.54 -2.09
N ASP A 256 4.94 -18.85 -2.41
CA ASP A 256 6.15 -19.70 -2.46
C ASP A 256 7.12 -19.43 -1.30
N VAL A 257 6.63 -19.60 -0.07
CA VAL A 257 7.29 -19.07 1.15
C VAL A 257 8.71 -19.62 1.35
N GLY A 258 9.07 -20.75 0.73
CA GLY A 258 10.46 -21.24 0.72
C GLY A 258 11.44 -20.22 0.12
N LYS A 259 11.04 -19.57 -0.98
CA LYS A 259 11.89 -18.61 -1.71
C LYS A 259 12.11 -17.29 -0.99
N VAL A 260 11.26 -16.94 -0.02
CA VAL A 260 11.40 -15.70 0.76
C VAL A 260 12.71 -15.64 1.54
N LYS A 261 13.35 -16.78 1.80
CA LYS A 261 14.63 -16.85 2.51
C LYS A 261 15.84 -16.69 1.59
N GLU A 262 15.65 -16.78 0.27
CA GLU A 262 16.74 -16.70 -0.68
C GLU A 262 17.07 -15.22 -0.99
N PRO A 263 18.36 -14.81 -0.90
CA PRO A 263 18.79 -13.42 -1.12
C PRO A 263 18.25 -12.79 -2.42
N LYS A 264 18.17 -13.56 -3.51
CA LYS A 264 17.68 -13.09 -4.81
C LYS A 264 16.20 -12.66 -4.82
N TYR A 265 15.38 -13.12 -3.87
CA TYR A 265 13.97 -12.70 -3.76
C TYR A 265 13.78 -11.66 -2.64
N ILE A 266 14.39 -11.89 -1.47
CA ILE A 266 14.19 -11.01 -0.32
C ILE A 266 14.85 -9.65 -0.48
N MET A 267 16.05 -9.56 -1.06
CA MET A 267 16.76 -8.28 -1.15
C MET A 267 16.04 -7.28 -2.07
N PRO A 268 15.58 -7.67 -3.28
CA PRO A 268 14.76 -6.77 -4.10
C PRO A 268 13.42 -6.43 -3.44
N ALA A 269 12.78 -7.38 -2.76
CA ALA A 269 11.54 -7.12 -2.03
C ALA A 269 11.75 -6.12 -0.88
N LEU A 270 12.85 -6.26 -0.12
CA LEU A 270 13.23 -5.36 0.97
C LEU A 270 13.63 -3.97 0.47
N ALA A 271 14.28 -3.88 -0.69
CA ALA A 271 14.51 -2.58 -1.31
C ALA A 271 13.17 -1.94 -1.69
N LEU A 272 12.29 -2.67 -2.37
CA LEU A 272 11.04 -2.15 -2.90
C LEU A 272 10.01 -1.78 -1.81
N TYR A 273 9.81 -2.59 -0.77
CA TYR A 273 8.80 -2.26 0.25
C TYR A 273 9.10 -0.92 0.92
N ARG A 274 10.38 -0.54 1.10
CA ARG A 274 10.74 0.77 1.67
C ARG A 274 10.23 1.93 0.82
N PHE A 275 10.20 1.76 -0.50
CA PHE A 275 9.66 2.76 -1.42
C PHE A 275 8.14 2.81 -1.37
N ILE A 276 7.49 1.64 -1.37
CA ILE A 276 6.04 1.54 -1.19
C ILE A 276 5.65 2.18 0.14
N TYR A 277 6.33 1.82 1.23
CA TYR A 277 6.12 2.35 2.57
C TYR A 277 6.28 3.88 2.61
N LEU A 278 7.31 4.44 1.96
CA LEU A 278 7.50 5.88 1.90
C LEU A 278 6.35 6.58 1.15
N ALA A 279 5.97 6.07 -0.02
CA ALA A 279 4.90 6.64 -0.83
C ALA A 279 3.52 6.50 -0.14
N ASP A 280 3.25 5.33 0.45
CA ASP A 280 2.04 5.00 1.20
C ASP A 280 1.90 5.92 2.43
N ASN A 281 2.94 6.09 3.24
CA ASN A 281 2.88 6.99 4.41
C ASN A 281 2.72 8.45 4.02
N ARG A 282 3.39 8.89 2.95
CA ARG A 282 3.20 10.23 2.40
C ARG A 282 1.77 10.45 1.91
N ALA A 283 1.17 9.46 1.24
CA ALA A 283 -0.25 9.51 0.89
C ALA A 283 -1.14 9.53 2.15
N ALA A 284 -0.85 8.66 3.12
CA ALA A 284 -1.59 8.54 4.38
C ALA A 284 -1.53 9.81 5.24
N SER A 285 -0.50 10.65 5.10
CA SER A 285 -0.47 11.96 5.78
C SER A 285 -1.70 12.83 5.46
N ALA A 286 -2.30 12.65 4.27
CA ALA A 286 -3.52 13.34 3.88
C ALA A 286 -4.75 12.98 4.74
N ARG A 287 -4.66 11.98 5.63
CA ARG A 287 -5.70 11.68 6.63
C ARG A 287 -5.79 12.72 7.74
N SER A 288 -4.81 13.62 7.85
CA SER A 288 -4.85 14.78 8.74
C SER A 288 -4.49 16.04 7.97
N GLU A 289 -3.20 16.22 7.69
CA GLU A 289 -2.65 17.33 6.94
C GLU A 289 -1.59 16.79 5.98
N TYR A 290 -1.84 16.97 4.68
CA TYR A 290 -1.00 16.38 3.66
C TYR A 290 0.41 16.97 3.68
N TRP A 291 1.42 16.10 3.79
CA TRP A 291 2.81 16.47 4.04
C TRP A 291 3.39 17.50 3.08
N PHE A 292 2.98 17.42 1.81
CA PHE A 292 3.49 18.29 0.78
C PHE A 292 3.10 19.75 1.02
N LYS A 293 1.94 20.01 1.63
CA LYS A 293 1.55 21.36 2.05
C LYS A 293 2.41 21.85 3.20
N ILE A 294 2.69 20.95 4.15
CA ILE A 294 3.48 21.25 5.34
C ILE A 294 4.90 21.65 4.91
N ILE A 295 5.52 20.88 4.02
CA ILE A 295 6.90 21.15 3.58
C ILE A 295 7.03 22.42 2.73
N GLN A 296 5.95 22.86 2.08
CA GLN A 296 5.90 24.14 1.36
C GLN A 296 5.97 25.36 2.30
N GLN A 297 5.68 25.19 3.60
CA GLN A 297 5.79 26.25 4.60
C GLN A 297 7.22 26.43 5.12
N VAL A 298 8.12 25.49 4.84
CA VAL A 298 9.53 25.57 5.25
C VAL A 298 10.25 26.63 4.42
N ASN A 299 10.94 27.55 5.11
CA ASN A 299 11.80 28.53 4.47
C ASN A 299 13.14 27.87 4.09
N TRP A 300 13.22 27.41 2.84
CA TRP A 300 14.41 26.77 2.27
C TRP A 300 15.62 27.70 2.10
N SER A 301 15.47 29.01 2.30
CA SER A 301 16.59 29.97 2.24
C SER A 301 17.42 30.01 3.52
N GLU A 302 16.90 29.56 4.66
CA GLU A 302 17.59 29.55 5.95
C GLU A 302 18.17 28.16 6.27
N LEU A 303 19.17 27.72 5.49
CA LEU A 303 19.73 26.35 5.52
C LEU A 303 20.04 25.82 6.94
N GLU A 304 20.58 26.68 7.82
CA GLU A 304 20.91 26.33 9.21
C GLU A 304 19.68 25.98 10.06
N LYS A 305 18.51 26.48 9.69
CA LYS A 305 17.23 26.27 10.39
C LYS A 305 16.27 25.35 9.65
N VAL A 306 16.56 24.97 8.40
CA VAL A 306 15.68 24.08 7.61
C VAL A 306 15.37 22.80 8.37
N ALA A 307 16.38 22.14 8.96
CA ALA A 307 16.17 20.91 9.72
C ALA A 307 15.24 21.14 10.94
N GLN A 308 15.42 22.24 11.66
CA GLN A 308 14.58 22.62 12.80
C GLN A 308 13.15 22.94 12.37
N GLN A 309 12.98 23.64 11.25
CA GLN A 309 11.68 23.96 10.68
C GLN A 309 10.95 22.69 10.25
N ILE A 310 11.61 21.81 9.48
CA ILE A 310 11.08 20.49 9.09
C ILE A 310 10.66 19.70 10.34
N GLN A 311 11.52 19.65 11.36
CA GLN A 311 11.23 18.98 12.62
C GLN A 311 9.98 19.57 13.30
N SER A 312 9.90 20.89 13.42
CA SER A 312 8.79 21.58 14.08
C SER A 312 7.45 21.39 13.35
N HIS A 313 7.50 21.26 12.02
CA HIS A 313 6.34 21.13 11.17
C HIS A 313 5.87 19.66 11.03
N LEU A 314 6.80 18.70 10.98
CA LEU A 314 6.49 17.28 10.72
C LEU A 314 6.31 16.43 11.99
N ILE A 315 7.09 16.64 13.07
CA ILE A 315 7.05 15.75 14.25
C ILE A 315 5.75 15.90 15.06
N ARG A 316 5.05 17.03 14.94
CA ARG A 316 3.81 17.27 15.70
C ARG A 316 2.58 16.51 15.18
N ARG A 317 2.72 15.64 14.17
CA ARG A 317 1.60 14.97 13.50
C ARG A 317 1.78 13.45 13.39
N TYR A 318 0.68 12.73 13.53
CA TYR A 318 0.61 11.28 13.76
C TYR A 318 1.08 10.37 12.62
N TYR A 319 1.37 10.92 11.42
CA TYR A 319 1.78 10.16 10.25
C TYR A 319 3.22 10.53 9.88
N TYR A 320 4.18 9.70 10.30
CA TYR A 320 5.61 9.95 10.11
C TYR A 320 5.99 9.81 8.63
N ILE A 321 6.25 10.95 7.99
CA ILE A 321 6.46 11.12 6.52
C ILE A 321 7.88 10.76 6.05
N GLY A 322 8.80 10.54 6.99
CA GLY A 322 10.23 10.61 6.69
C GLY A 322 11.04 9.35 6.88
N LEU A 323 10.75 8.51 7.88
CA LEU A 323 11.70 7.49 8.33
C LEU A 323 10.92 6.33 8.92
N SER A 324 11.55 5.15 8.93
CA SER A 324 11.12 3.87 9.50
C SER A 324 10.79 3.91 11.02
N ALA A 325 10.42 5.05 11.56
CA ALA A 325 10.06 5.24 12.94
C ALA A 325 8.59 4.85 13.16
N ILE A 326 8.39 3.95 14.11
CA ILE A 326 7.09 3.56 14.65
C ILE A 326 6.41 4.83 15.22
N PRO A 327 5.11 5.10 14.96
CA PRO A 327 4.43 6.29 15.44
C PRO A 327 4.58 6.51 16.96
N GLU A 328 4.94 7.74 17.37
CA GLU A 328 5.21 8.12 18.77
C GLU A 328 4.06 7.87 19.76
N GLU A 329 2.80 7.80 19.31
CA GLU A 329 1.66 7.44 20.19
C GLU A 329 1.81 6.05 20.81
N PHE A 330 2.63 5.18 20.20
CA PHE A 330 3.01 3.90 20.79
C PHE A 330 4.22 3.98 21.74
N LEU A 331 5.02 5.04 21.66
CA LEU A 331 6.20 5.25 22.51
C LEU A 331 5.86 6.07 23.77
N ARG A 332 4.85 6.95 23.72
CA ARG A 332 4.43 7.79 24.87
C ARG A 332 3.63 7.05 25.97
N ARG A 333 3.60 5.71 25.94
CA ARG A 333 2.88 4.89 26.94
C ARG A 333 3.80 3.93 27.72
N PHE A 334 5.11 4.21 27.75
CA PHE A 334 6.08 3.58 28.65
C PHE A 334 6.69 4.62 29.58
#